data_AF-A0A4Y2DKH8-F1
#
_entry.id   AF-A0A4Y2DKH8-F1
#
_cell.length_a   1.000
_cell.length_b   1.000
_cell.length_c   1.000
_cell.angle_alpha   90.00
_cell.angle_beta   90.00
_cell.angle_gamma   90.00
#
_symmetry.space_group_name_H-M   'P 1'
#
loop_
_entity.id
_entity.type
_entity.pdbx_description
1 polymer ?
#
loop_
_entity_poly.entity_id
_entity_poly.type
_entity_poly.pdbx_seq_one_letter_code
_entity_poly.pdbx_strand_id
1 'polypeptide(L)'
;MLIRVVRFVYLIGVVFLPVLYGIARAEPAAGDINFGIVGDHLNSAGKPRTRIVATKYGELRGFVATLPNRQLQPVEVFLGVPYASPPISALRFMPPVTPAHWKGVRSADRFGPVCPQKLPDIKNETEALKTMPSGRLEYLKKLLPYLRNQSEDCLYLNIYAPQRSKFLNSFQ
;
A
#
# COMPACT_ATOMS: atom_id res chain seq x y z
N MET A 1 -34.41 72.81 -27.48
CA MET A 1 -33.57 73.79 -28.22
C MET A 1 -32.45 74.19 -27.26
N LEU A 2 -31.15 74.04 -27.47
CA LEU A 2 -30.28 73.95 -28.66
C LEU A 2 -29.12 72.98 -28.29
N ILE A 3 -28.83 71.92 -29.06
CA ILE A 3 -27.82 71.85 -30.14
C ILE A 3 -26.40 72.28 -29.71
N ARG A 4 -25.46 71.32 -29.64
CA ARG A 4 -24.31 71.29 -30.55
C ARG A 4 -23.55 69.96 -30.50
N VAL A 5 -23.67 69.25 -31.62
CA VAL A 5 -22.83 68.16 -32.08
C VAL A 5 -21.50 68.76 -32.57
N VAL A 6 -20.37 68.14 -32.21
CA VAL A 6 -19.12 68.26 -32.97
C VAL A 6 -18.50 66.87 -33.12
N ARG A 7 -18.45 66.42 -34.38
CA ARG A 7 -17.66 65.29 -34.89
C ARG A 7 -16.16 65.61 -34.83
N PHE A 8 -15.30 64.61 -34.69
CA PHE A 8 -14.21 64.23 -35.63
C PHE A 8 -13.36 63.14 -34.95
N VAL A 9 -13.47 61.86 -35.35
CA VAL A 9 -12.74 61.15 -36.44
C VAL A 9 -11.35 60.63 -36.00
N TYR A 10 -11.28 59.29 -35.93
CA TYR A 10 -10.17 58.35 -36.18
C TYR A 10 -8.74 58.65 -35.68
N LEU A 11 -8.16 57.72 -34.90
CA LEU A 11 -6.99 56.93 -35.32
C LEU A 11 -6.70 55.75 -34.35
N ILE A 12 -6.82 54.54 -34.89
CA ILE A 12 -5.91 53.37 -34.80
C ILE A 12 -5.13 53.15 -33.49
N GLY A 13 -5.38 52.00 -32.85
CA GLY A 13 -4.52 51.47 -31.78
C GLY A 13 -5.07 50.19 -31.14
N VAL A 14 -5.18 49.10 -31.90
CA VAL A 14 -5.52 47.77 -31.40
C VAL A 14 -4.33 47.23 -30.59
N VAL A 15 -4.43 47.19 -29.27
CA VAL A 15 -3.52 46.39 -28.42
C VAL A 15 -4.26 45.12 -28.02
N PHE A 16 -3.97 44.07 -28.78
CA PHE A 16 -4.40 42.69 -28.54
C PHE A 16 -3.50 42.11 -27.42
N LEU A 17 -4.03 41.99 -26.21
CA LEU A 17 -3.46 41.17 -25.15
C LEU A 17 -4.13 39.78 -25.22
N PRO A 18 -3.45 38.73 -25.71
CA PRO A 18 -3.99 37.39 -25.68
C PRO A 18 -3.90 36.85 -24.24
N VAL A 19 -5.02 36.90 -23.52
CA VAL A 19 -5.22 36.06 -22.34
C VAL A 19 -5.28 34.63 -22.85
N LEU A 20 -4.19 33.88 -22.65
CA LEU A 20 -4.17 32.43 -22.85
C LEU A 20 -5.15 31.79 -21.87
N TYR A 21 -6.38 31.53 -22.33
CA TYR A 21 -7.27 30.57 -21.70
C TYR A 21 -6.85 29.17 -22.16
N GLY A 22 -5.75 28.68 -21.58
CA GLY A 22 -5.36 27.29 -21.71
C GLY A 22 -6.30 26.43 -20.87
N ILE A 23 -7.32 25.85 -21.51
CA ILE A 23 -8.03 24.70 -20.94
C ILE A 23 -7.05 23.53 -21.00
N ALA A 24 -6.21 23.41 -19.96
CA ALA A 24 -5.47 22.19 -19.72
C ALA A 24 -6.49 21.10 -19.41
N ARG A 25 -6.70 20.20 -20.38
CA ARG A 25 -7.23 18.87 -20.08
C ARG A 25 -6.30 18.26 -19.04
N ALA A 26 -6.76 18.18 -17.79
CA ALA A 26 -6.17 17.28 -16.84
C ALA A 26 -6.50 15.86 -17.33
N GLU A 27 -5.49 15.18 -17.86
CA GLU A 27 -5.48 13.73 -17.98
C GLU A 27 -5.94 13.18 -16.61
N PRO A 28 -6.98 12.34 -16.52
CA PRO A 28 -7.18 11.58 -15.31
C PRO A 28 -5.99 10.63 -15.24
N ALA A 29 -4.95 11.02 -14.51
CA ALA A 29 -4.03 10.05 -13.96
C ALA A 29 -4.92 9.05 -13.24
N ALA A 30 -5.12 7.89 -13.86
CA ALA A 30 -5.56 6.69 -13.20
C ALA A 30 -4.50 6.43 -12.13
N GLY A 31 -4.67 7.10 -11.01
CA GLY A 31 -3.95 6.86 -9.79
C GLY A 31 -4.42 5.50 -9.36
N ASP A 32 -3.75 4.48 -9.87
CA ASP A 32 -3.60 3.25 -9.14
C ASP A 32 -3.29 3.66 -7.71
N ILE A 33 -4.21 3.43 -6.78
CA ILE A 33 -3.88 3.31 -5.36
C ILE A 33 -3.05 2.04 -5.15
N ASN A 34 -2.03 1.83 -5.98
CA ASN A 34 -0.86 1.08 -5.63
C ASN A 34 -0.18 1.91 -4.55
N PHE A 35 -0.62 1.72 -3.31
CA PHE A 35 0.29 1.83 -2.19
C PHE A 35 1.47 0.93 -2.59
N GLY A 36 2.55 1.54 -3.10
CA GLY A 36 3.66 0.90 -3.82
C GLY A 36 4.50 -0.05 -2.99
N ILE A 37 3.90 -0.62 -1.95
CA ILE A 37 4.42 -1.64 -1.08
C ILE A 37 4.05 -3.04 -1.62
N VAL A 38 2.92 -3.19 -2.32
CA VAL A 38 2.31 -4.53 -2.46
C VAL A 38 2.87 -5.33 -3.64
N GLY A 39 3.18 -4.74 -4.80
CA GLY A 39 3.43 -5.50 -6.04
C GLY A 39 4.76 -6.27 -6.16
N ASP A 40 5.90 -5.56 -6.12
CA ASP A 40 7.22 -6.16 -6.44
C ASP A 40 8.32 -5.77 -5.43
N HIS A 41 7.98 -4.97 -4.43
CA HIS A 41 8.93 -4.48 -3.43
C HIS A 41 8.86 -5.24 -2.11
N LEU A 42 8.31 -6.46 -2.03
CA LEU A 42 8.27 -7.22 -0.76
C LEU A 42 9.49 -8.12 -0.55
N ASN A 43 10.40 -8.18 -1.54
CA ASN A 43 11.69 -8.80 -1.36
C ASN A 43 12.54 -7.95 -0.39
N SER A 44 12.91 -8.55 0.74
CA SER A 44 13.81 -7.96 1.73
C SER A 44 15.27 -7.90 1.26
N ALA A 45 15.58 -8.57 0.13
CA ALA A 45 16.92 -8.63 -0.44
C ALA A 45 17.43 -7.22 -0.80
N GLY A 46 18.53 -6.82 -0.17
CA GLY A 46 19.16 -5.50 -0.38
C GLY A 46 18.55 -4.34 0.42
N LYS A 47 17.50 -4.58 1.21
CA LYS A 47 16.89 -3.53 2.03
C LYS A 47 17.61 -3.32 3.36
N PRO A 48 17.70 -2.07 3.86
CA PRO A 48 18.23 -1.82 5.20
C PRO A 48 17.43 -2.57 6.26
N ARG A 49 18.10 -3.18 7.22
CA ARG A 49 17.43 -3.87 8.33
C ARG A 49 17.02 -2.87 9.40
N THR A 50 15.90 -3.15 10.08
CA THR A 50 15.50 -2.35 11.24
C THR A 50 16.43 -2.60 12.43
N ARG A 51 16.27 -1.79 13.47
CA ARG A 51 16.71 -2.17 14.82
C ARG A 51 16.03 -3.47 15.26
N ILE A 52 16.68 -4.19 16.18
CA ILE A 52 16.04 -5.30 16.87
C ILE A 52 15.00 -4.72 17.82
N VAL A 53 13.78 -5.26 17.78
CA VAL A 53 12.67 -4.86 18.63
C VAL A 53 12.34 -6.03 19.57
N ALA A 54 12.46 -5.80 20.86
CA ALA A 54 12.05 -6.75 21.88
C ALA A 54 10.52 -6.75 22.01
N THR A 55 9.91 -7.93 21.96
CA THR A 55 8.49 -8.14 22.27
C THR A 55 8.37 -9.03 23.51
N LYS A 56 7.15 -9.18 24.05
CA LYS A 56 6.87 -10.10 25.16
C LYS A 56 7.31 -11.55 24.88
N TYR A 57 7.30 -11.96 23.62
CA TYR A 57 7.51 -13.35 23.21
C TYR A 57 8.91 -13.63 22.65
N GLY A 58 9.68 -12.58 22.33
CA GLY A 58 11.02 -12.69 21.79
C GLY A 58 11.43 -11.47 20.95
N GLU A 59 12.63 -11.54 20.38
CA GLU A 59 13.20 -10.44 19.60
C GLU A 59 12.84 -10.56 18.12
N LEU A 60 12.55 -9.41 17.49
CA LEU A 60 12.17 -9.32 16.07
C LEU A 60 13.11 -8.40 15.30
N ARG A 61 13.35 -8.74 14.03
CA ARG A 61 14.06 -7.89 13.09
C ARG A 61 13.36 -7.87 11.74
N GLY A 62 12.96 -6.67 11.32
CA GLY A 62 12.32 -6.43 10.02
C GLY A 62 13.26 -5.77 9.02
N PHE A 63 12.69 -5.05 8.07
CA PHE A 63 13.40 -4.21 7.11
C PHE A 63 12.78 -2.82 7.01
N VAL A 64 13.55 -1.86 6.50
CA VAL A 64 13.08 -0.50 6.23
C VAL A 64 12.67 -0.42 4.76
N ALA A 65 11.45 0.05 4.51
CA ALA A 65 10.92 0.33 3.19
C ALA A 65 10.92 1.84 2.93
N THR A 66 11.59 2.25 1.86
CA THR A 66 11.50 3.63 1.34
C THR A 66 10.31 3.71 0.40
N LEU A 67 9.48 4.74 0.56
CA LEU A 67 8.30 4.96 -0.27
C LEU A 67 8.67 5.71 -1.56
N PRO A 68 7.93 5.52 -2.66
CA PRO A 68 8.21 6.20 -3.94
C PRO A 68 8.16 7.72 -3.83
N ASN A 69 7.28 8.25 -2.97
CA ASN A 69 7.22 9.68 -2.68
C ASN A 69 8.34 10.06 -1.70
N ARG A 70 9.30 10.85 -2.19
CA ARG A 70 10.46 11.34 -1.44
C ARG A 70 10.11 12.22 -0.23
N GLN A 71 8.90 12.76 -0.17
CA GLN A 71 8.42 13.55 0.96
C GLN A 71 7.94 12.67 2.14
N LEU A 72 7.64 11.39 1.87
CA LEU A 72 7.21 10.46 2.91
C LEU A 72 8.41 9.88 3.64
N GLN A 73 8.31 9.78 4.96
CA GLN A 73 9.33 9.14 5.77
C GLN A 73 9.39 7.63 5.46
N PRO A 74 10.58 7.01 5.54
CA PRO A 74 10.68 5.57 5.42
C PRO A 74 9.88 4.86 6.52
N VAL A 75 9.54 3.60 6.28
CA VAL A 75 8.69 2.79 7.17
C VAL A 75 9.48 1.56 7.63
N GLU A 76 9.50 1.30 8.94
CA GLU A 76 9.92 0.03 9.51
C GLU A 76 8.80 -1.01 9.28
N VAL A 77 9.15 -2.10 8.60
CA VAL A 77 8.21 -3.15 8.19
C VAL A 77 8.59 -4.47 8.88
N PHE A 78 7.62 -5.06 9.57
CA PHE A 78 7.73 -6.38 10.18
C PHE A 78 6.60 -7.26 9.63
N LEU A 79 6.96 -8.30 8.88
CA LEU A 79 6.01 -9.20 8.23
C LEU A 79 6.01 -10.57 8.92
N GLY A 80 4.86 -11.23 8.94
CA GLY A 80 4.76 -12.62 9.42
C GLY A 80 5.06 -12.78 10.91
N VAL A 81 4.67 -11.81 11.74
CA VAL A 81 4.87 -11.86 13.20
C VAL A 81 3.76 -12.72 13.82
N PRO A 82 4.09 -13.83 14.51
CA PRO A 82 3.07 -14.68 15.14
C PRO A 82 2.44 -13.98 16.34
N TYR A 83 1.12 -13.96 16.41
CA TYR A 83 0.39 -13.37 17.55
C TYR A 83 -0.38 -14.40 18.37
N ALA A 84 -0.51 -15.63 17.87
CA ALA A 84 -1.16 -16.75 18.55
C ALA A 84 -0.50 -18.08 18.11
N SER A 85 -0.71 -19.13 18.91
CA SER A 85 -0.30 -20.48 18.55
C SER A 85 -1.16 -21.03 17.40
N PRO A 86 -0.61 -21.86 16.50
CA PRO A 86 -1.35 -22.39 15.35
C PRO A 86 -2.60 -23.17 15.78
N PRO A 87 -3.79 -22.90 15.23
CA PRO A 87 -5.05 -23.55 15.59
C PRO A 87 -5.19 -24.93 14.93
N ILE A 88 -4.14 -25.74 14.98
CA ILE A 88 -4.07 -27.05 14.33
C ILE A 88 -4.54 -28.17 15.26
N SER A 89 -5.12 -29.22 14.68
CA SER A 89 -5.53 -30.44 15.40
C SER A 89 -6.44 -30.13 16.59
N ALA A 90 -6.03 -30.45 17.83
CA ALA A 90 -6.80 -30.26 19.06
C ALA A 90 -7.16 -28.79 19.36
N LEU A 91 -6.46 -27.83 18.76
CA LEU A 91 -6.75 -26.39 18.91
C LEU A 91 -7.75 -25.86 17.88
N ARG A 92 -8.18 -26.70 16.93
CA ARG A 92 -9.18 -26.29 15.94
C ARG A 92 -10.52 -26.02 16.64
N PHE A 93 -11.14 -24.90 16.29
CA PHE A 93 -12.38 -24.40 16.89
C PHE A 93 -12.29 -24.05 18.39
N MET A 94 -11.08 -24.03 18.94
CA MET A 94 -10.82 -23.48 20.28
C MET A 94 -10.44 -22.00 20.17
N PRO A 95 -10.60 -21.23 21.26
CA PRO A 95 -10.07 -19.87 21.32
C PRO A 95 -8.55 -19.84 21.03
N PRO A 96 -8.04 -18.78 20.39
CA PRO A 96 -6.62 -18.64 20.11
C PRO A 96 -5.80 -18.61 21.40
N VAL A 97 -4.73 -19.39 21.42
CA VAL A 97 -3.82 -19.49 22.57
C VAL A 97 -2.60 -18.59 22.33
N THR A 98 -2.00 -18.07 23.41
CA THR A 98 -0.75 -17.31 23.36
C THR A 98 0.34 -18.05 22.57
N PRO A 99 1.14 -17.36 21.73
CA PRO A 99 2.20 -18.00 20.97
C PRO A 99 3.34 -18.44 21.89
N ALA A 100 4.07 -19.48 21.47
CA ALA A 100 5.29 -19.90 22.16
C ALA A 100 6.37 -18.80 22.08
N HIS A 101 7.14 -18.65 23.16
CA HIS A 101 8.31 -17.78 23.13
C HIS A 101 9.38 -18.37 22.21
N TRP A 102 10.12 -17.52 21.49
CA TRP A 102 11.25 -17.95 20.68
C TRP A 102 12.57 -17.43 21.24
N LYS A 103 13.65 -18.16 21.01
CA LYS A 103 15.01 -17.77 21.39
C LYS A 103 15.71 -17.06 20.23
N GLY A 104 16.49 -16.04 20.54
CA GLY A 104 17.22 -15.23 19.57
C GLY A 104 16.32 -14.30 18.74
N VAL A 105 16.88 -13.76 17.67
CA VAL A 105 16.23 -12.77 16.81
C VAL A 105 15.50 -13.46 15.66
N ARG A 106 14.17 -13.35 15.63
CA ARG A 106 13.35 -13.85 14.53
C ARG A 106 13.29 -12.82 13.39
N SER A 107 13.56 -13.28 12.17
CA SER A 107 13.40 -12.46 10.96
C SER A 107 11.91 -12.29 10.64
N ALA A 108 11.47 -11.04 10.52
CA ALA A 108 10.10 -10.64 10.19
C ALA A 108 10.10 -9.90 8.84
N ASP A 109 10.58 -10.55 7.79
CA ASP A 109 10.82 -9.93 6.49
C ASP A 109 10.06 -10.59 5.34
N ARG A 110 9.19 -11.55 5.65
CA ARG A 110 8.33 -12.26 4.70
C ARG A 110 6.94 -12.44 5.28
N PHE A 111 5.93 -12.47 4.42
CA PHE A 111 4.57 -12.80 4.84
C PHE A 111 4.50 -14.25 5.33
N GLY A 112 3.71 -14.47 6.39
CA GLY A 112 3.23 -15.80 6.73
C GLY A 112 2.22 -16.30 5.69
N PRO A 113 1.90 -17.60 5.70
CA PRO A 113 0.83 -18.14 4.87
C PRO A 113 -0.52 -17.52 5.28
N VAL A 114 -1.43 -17.39 4.31
CA VAL A 114 -2.81 -16.95 4.54
C VAL A 114 -3.66 -18.12 5.05
N CYS A 115 -4.79 -17.81 5.68
CA CYS A 115 -5.70 -18.85 6.16
C CYS A 115 -6.37 -19.61 5.00
N PRO A 116 -6.78 -20.87 5.21
CA PRO A 116 -7.41 -21.67 4.18
C PRO A 116 -8.72 -21.05 3.71
N GLN A 117 -8.87 -20.85 2.41
CA GLN A 117 -10.05 -20.27 1.78
C GLN A 117 -10.29 -20.90 0.40
N LYS A 118 -11.56 -21.11 0.07
CA LYS A 118 -11.95 -21.61 -1.26
C LYS A 118 -11.91 -20.46 -2.27
N LEU A 119 -10.84 -20.41 -3.07
CA LEU A 119 -10.71 -19.46 -4.16
C LEU A 119 -11.58 -19.91 -5.36
N PRO A 120 -12.26 -18.99 -6.06
CA PRO A 120 -13.00 -19.35 -7.27
C PRO A 120 -12.02 -19.64 -8.41
N ASP A 121 -12.37 -20.59 -9.28
CA ASP A 121 -11.55 -20.91 -10.44
C ASP A 121 -11.73 -19.84 -11.52
N ILE A 122 -10.62 -19.20 -11.89
CA ILE A 122 -10.59 -18.18 -12.94
C ILE A 122 -9.64 -18.54 -14.08
N LYS A 123 -9.24 -19.81 -14.20
CA LYS A 123 -8.40 -20.27 -15.33
C LYS A 123 -9.06 -19.98 -16.68
N ASN A 124 -10.39 -20.11 -16.74
CA ASN A 124 -11.19 -19.73 -17.90
C ASN A 124 -11.93 -18.43 -17.61
N GLU A 125 -11.47 -17.34 -18.21
CA GLU A 125 -12.03 -16.01 -17.99
C GLU A 125 -13.45 -15.88 -18.53
N THR A 126 -13.75 -16.52 -19.66
CA THR A 126 -15.09 -16.49 -20.27
C THR A 126 -16.12 -17.13 -19.35
N GLU A 127 -15.78 -18.27 -18.73
CA GLU A 127 -16.66 -18.90 -17.74
C GLU A 127 -16.73 -18.10 -16.43
N ALA A 128 -15.61 -17.52 -15.99
CA ALA A 128 -15.60 -16.66 -14.81
C ALA A 128 -16.54 -15.45 -14.99
N LEU A 129 -16.52 -14.79 -16.16
CA LEU A 129 -17.37 -13.64 -16.47
C LEU A 129 -18.87 -13.95 -16.52
N LYS A 130 -19.26 -15.22 -16.69
CA LYS A 130 -20.67 -15.64 -16.53
C LYS A 130 -21.12 -15.60 -15.07
N THR A 131 -20.19 -15.81 -14.14
CA THR A 131 -20.48 -15.95 -12.70
C THR A 131 -20.09 -14.72 -11.88
N MET A 132 -19.23 -13.83 -12.41
CA MET A 132 -18.80 -12.62 -11.73
C MET A 132 -18.60 -11.42 -12.67
N PRO A 133 -18.79 -10.17 -12.19
CA PRO A 133 -18.48 -8.97 -12.96
C PRO A 133 -16.99 -8.85 -13.33
N SER A 134 -16.69 -8.16 -14.43
CA SER A 134 -15.32 -7.95 -14.92
C SER A 134 -14.39 -7.30 -13.91
N GLY A 135 -14.85 -6.27 -13.18
CA GLY A 135 -14.04 -5.62 -12.14
C GLY A 135 -13.65 -6.55 -10.98
N ARG A 136 -14.54 -7.48 -10.62
CA ARG A 136 -14.24 -8.50 -9.60
C ARG A 136 -13.20 -9.50 -10.11
N LEU A 137 -13.30 -9.91 -11.37
CA LEU A 137 -12.32 -10.80 -12.00
C LEU A 137 -10.94 -10.14 -12.02
N GLU A 138 -10.85 -8.88 -12.44
CA GLU A 138 -9.59 -8.13 -12.48
C GLU A 138 -8.96 -7.99 -11.08
N TYR A 139 -9.77 -7.61 -10.08
CA TYR A 139 -9.33 -7.53 -8.69
C TYR A 139 -8.80 -8.87 -8.18
N LEU A 140 -9.52 -9.97 -8.44
CA LEU A 140 -9.10 -11.29 -8.02
C LEU A 140 -7.79 -11.72 -8.69
N LYS A 141 -7.61 -11.46 -10.00
CA LYS A 141 -6.35 -11.74 -10.70
C LYS A 141 -5.15 -11.08 -10.02
N LYS A 142 -5.30 -9.82 -9.57
CA LYS A 142 -4.27 -9.08 -8.83
C LYS A 142 -3.98 -9.69 -7.45
N LEU A 143 -4.98 -10.22 -6.77
CA LEU A 143 -4.84 -10.81 -5.43
C LEU A 143 -4.31 -12.25 -5.42
N LEU A 144 -4.62 -13.05 -6.44
CA LEU A 144 -4.33 -14.49 -6.42
C LEU A 144 -2.89 -14.86 -6.05
N PRO A 145 -1.83 -14.16 -6.52
CA PRO A 145 -0.46 -14.46 -6.10
C PRO A 145 -0.26 -14.44 -4.58
N TYR A 146 -0.94 -13.54 -3.86
CA TYR A 146 -0.85 -13.41 -2.40
C TYR A 146 -1.69 -14.45 -1.64
N LEU A 147 -2.67 -15.06 -2.30
CA LEU A 147 -3.62 -16.01 -1.69
C LEU A 147 -3.27 -17.48 -1.94
N ARG A 148 -2.23 -17.76 -2.74
CA ARG A 148 -1.81 -19.12 -3.10
C ARG A 148 -1.21 -19.91 -1.94
N ASN A 149 -0.44 -19.25 -1.08
CA ASN A 149 0.23 -19.90 0.04
C ASN A 149 -0.71 -19.99 1.25
N GLN A 150 -1.49 -21.06 1.34
CA GLN A 150 -2.47 -21.29 2.40
C GLN A 150 -1.98 -22.33 3.41
N SER A 151 -2.23 -22.08 4.69
CA SER A 151 -1.95 -23.02 5.80
C SER A 151 -2.94 -22.78 6.94
N GLU A 152 -3.24 -23.80 7.74
CA GLU A 152 -3.98 -23.63 9.00
C GLU A 152 -3.16 -22.88 10.05
N ASP A 153 -1.84 -22.98 9.99
CA ASP A 153 -0.95 -22.08 10.71
C ASP A 153 -0.90 -20.75 9.98
N CYS A 154 -1.86 -19.86 10.24
CA CYS A 154 -2.00 -18.55 9.57
C CYS A 154 -2.15 -17.37 10.54
N LEU A 155 -1.95 -17.56 11.85
CA LEU A 155 -2.17 -16.52 12.87
C LEU A 155 -0.97 -15.56 12.99
N TYR A 156 -0.74 -14.83 11.90
CA TYR A 156 0.33 -13.86 11.74
C TYR A 156 -0.22 -12.46 11.50
N LEU A 157 0.52 -11.44 11.95
CA LEU A 157 0.23 -10.04 11.66
C LEU A 157 1.43 -9.37 10.97
N ASN A 158 1.14 -8.24 10.32
CA ASN A 158 2.13 -7.41 9.65
C ASN A 158 2.07 -6.00 10.26
N ILE A 159 3.22 -5.45 10.63
CA ILE A 159 3.35 -4.15 11.29
C ILE A 159 4.10 -3.20 10.37
N TYR A 160 3.53 -2.02 10.18
CA TYR A 160 4.12 -0.93 9.41
C TYR A 160 4.17 0.29 10.32
N ALA A 161 5.36 0.71 10.71
CA ALA A 161 5.56 1.86 11.59
C ALA A 161 6.46 2.89 10.90
N PRO A 162 6.18 4.20 11.00
CA PRO A 162 7.09 5.22 10.48
C PRO A 162 8.47 5.06 11.13
N GLN A 163 9.53 5.20 10.35
CA GLN A 163 10.89 5.05 10.85
C GLN A 163 11.15 6.14 11.88
N ARG A 164 11.54 5.73 13.09
CA ARG A 164 11.85 6.67 14.17
C ARG A 164 13.00 7.56 13.72
N SER A 165 12.76 8.87 13.64
CA SER A 165 13.83 9.81 13.32
C SER A 165 14.84 9.83 14.45
N LYS A 166 16.14 9.90 14.12
CA LYS A 166 17.22 10.02 15.11
C LYS A 166 17.17 11.35 15.89
N PHE A 167 16.36 12.30 15.46
CA PHE A 167 16.26 13.65 16.02
C PHE A 167 15.51 13.72 17.36
N LEU A 168 14.80 12.67 17.78
CA LEU A 168 14.02 12.67 19.03
C LEU A 168 14.78 12.10 20.24
N ASN A 169 16.06 11.73 20.07
CA ASN A 169 16.89 11.21 21.17
C ASN A 169 18.00 12.20 21.58
N SER A 170 18.00 13.45 21.08
CA SER A 170 19.00 14.49 21.43
C SER A 170 18.53 15.46 22.53
N PHE A 171 17.42 15.15 23.21
CA PHE A 171 16.91 15.93 24.35
C PHE A 171 16.79 15.07 25.62
N GLN A 172 17.78 14.22 25.86
CA GLN A 172 17.92 13.51 27.13
C GLN A 172 19.36 13.57 27.60
#